data_AF-F8NDB5-F1
#
_entry.id   AF-F8NDB5-F1
#
_cell.length_a   1.000
_cell.length_b   1.000
_cell.length_c   1.000
_cell.angle_alpha   90.00
_cell.angle_beta   90.00
_cell.angle_gamma   90.00
#
_symmetry.space_group_name_H-M   'P 1'
#
loop_
_entity.id
_entity.type
_entity.pdbx_description
1 polymer ?
#
loop_
_entity_poly.entity_id
_entity_poly.type
_entity_poly.pdbx_seq_one_letter_code
_entity_poly.pdbx_strand_id
1 'polypeptide(L)'
;PFWLNFPHCDIHLSISPDILHQLYQGVFKHMDWCKDLMDLKELDQCISSLPACYGVHHFKNGISALGQIGGKERKDMAHILIGCLIGKIRGK
;
A
#
# COMPACT_ATOMS: atom_id res chain seq x y z
N PRO A 1 -8.01 2.00 22.04
CA PRO A 1 -7.23 3.14 21.52
C PRO A 1 -7.03 4.23 22.58
N PHE A 2 -5.91 4.95 22.59
CA PHE A 2 -5.62 5.95 23.63
C PHE A 2 -6.60 7.15 23.61
N TRP A 3 -7.25 7.39 22.47
CA TRP A 3 -8.20 8.49 22.26
C TRP A 3 -9.65 8.19 22.69
N LEU A 4 -9.94 6.98 23.16
CA LEU A 4 -11.31 6.52 23.44
C LEU A 4 -12.09 7.39 24.45
N ASN A 5 -11.38 8.07 25.34
CA ASN A 5 -11.96 8.87 26.42
C ASN A 5 -12.00 10.38 26.14
N PHE A 6 -11.73 10.81 24.90
CA PHE A 6 -11.72 12.24 24.55
C PHE A 6 -12.91 12.61 23.66
N PRO A 7 -14.02 13.12 24.23
CA PRO A 7 -15.27 13.34 23.50
C PRO A 7 -15.23 14.47 22.46
N HIS A 8 -14.20 15.32 22.48
CA HIS A 8 -14.03 16.45 21.55
C HIS A 8 -12.74 16.37 20.74
N CYS A 9 -11.99 15.28 20.83
CA CYS A 9 -10.73 15.14 20.11
C CYS A 9 -10.99 14.55 18.73
N ASP A 10 -10.90 15.40 17.71
CA ASP A 10 -10.85 14.94 16.33
C ASP A 10 -9.44 14.37 16.06
N ILE A 11 -9.37 13.05 16.00
CA ILE A 11 -8.12 12.34 15.71
C ILE A 11 -7.54 12.74 14.34
N HIS A 12 -8.39 13.13 13.38
CA HIS A 12 -7.94 13.50 12.04
C HIS A 12 -7.15 14.81 12.02
N LEU A 13 -7.43 15.71 12.97
CA LEU A 13 -6.68 16.96 13.16
C LEU A 13 -5.38 16.77 13.96
N SER A 14 -5.30 15.66 14.71
CA SER A 14 -4.16 15.37 15.59
C SER A 14 -3.05 14.56 14.89
N ILE A 15 -3.36 13.96 13.73
CA ILE A 15 -2.38 13.25 12.91
C ILE A 15 -1.54 14.26 12.15
N SER A 16 -0.32 14.49 12.64
CA SER A 16 0.64 15.34 11.94
C SER A 16 0.93 14.75 10.54
N PRO A 17 0.98 15.58 9.46
CA PRO A 17 1.23 15.10 8.09
C PRO A 17 2.48 14.23 7.96
N ASP A 18 3.48 14.49 8.80
CA ASP A 18 4.73 13.73 8.83
C ASP A 18 4.52 12.25 9.21
N ILE A 19 3.60 11.96 10.15
CA ILE A 19 3.29 10.59 10.57
C ILE A 19 2.69 9.77 9.42
N LEU A 20 1.79 10.38 8.64
CA LEU A 20 1.21 9.72 7.47
C LEU A 20 2.28 9.45 6.40
N HIS A 21 3.15 10.43 6.15
CA HIS A 21 4.26 10.26 5.23
C HIS A 21 5.26 9.19 5.71
N GLN A 22 5.60 9.15 6.99
CA GLN A 22 6.50 8.14 7.56
C GLN A 22 5.89 6.74 7.56
N LEU A 23 4.61 6.59 7.88
CA LEU A 23 3.90 5.31 7.76
C LEU A 23 3.91 4.82 6.33
N TYR A 24 3.64 5.71 5.37
CA TYR A 24 3.70 5.40 3.96
C TYR A 24 5.10 4.90 3.57
N GLN A 25 6.16 5.66 3.88
CA GLN A 25 7.54 5.23 3.63
C GLN A 25 7.89 3.90 4.33
N GLY A 26 7.38 3.68 5.55
CA GLY A 26 7.59 2.46 6.32
C GLY A 26 6.96 1.24 5.66
N VAL A 27 5.73 1.35 5.18
CA VAL A 27 5.02 0.29 4.45
C VAL A 27 5.81 -0.15 3.20
N PHE A 28 6.39 0.81 2.46
CA PHE A 28 7.23 0.51 1.30
C PHE A 28 8.61 -0.02 1.64
N LYS A 29 9.27 0.57 2.63
CA LYS A 29 10.61 0.14 3.03
C LYS A 29 10.60 -1.31 3.52
N HIS A 30 9.47 -1.76 4.05
CA HIS A 30 9.30 -3.09 4.59
C HIS A 30 8.42 -4.00 3.74
N MET A 31 8.22 -3.71 2.44
CA MET A 31 7.38 -4.52 1.54
C MET A 31 7.73 -6.02 1.50
N ASP A 32 8.86 -6.44 2.08
CA ASP A 32 9.15 -7.83 2.43
C ASP A 32 8.02 -8.52 3.23
N TRP A 33 7.25 -7.80 4.05
CA TRP A 33 6.08 -8.39 4.75
C TRP A 33 5.01 -8.88 3.78
N CYS A 34 4.94 -8.34 2.55
CA CYS A 34 4.02 -8.84 1.54
C CYS A 34 4.33 -10.29 1.16
N LYS A 35 5.60 -10.73 1.29
CA LYS A 35 6.01 -12.14 1.06
C LYS A 35 5.38 -13.09 2.07
N ASP A 36 5.08 -12.62 3.27
CA ASP A 36 4.37 -13.42 4.29
C ASP A 36 2.87 -13.57 3.99
N LEU A 37 2.32 -12.67 3.17
CA LEU A 37 0.88 -12.62 2.82
C LEU A 37 0.58 -13.21 1.44
N MET A 38 1.50 -13.07 0.47
CA MET A 38 1.39 -13.63 -0.87
C MET A 38 2.76 -13.77 -1.51
N ASP A 39 2.91 -14.77 -2.39
CA ASP A 39 4.15 -14.92 -3.17
C ASP A 39 4.30 -13.77 -4.18
N LEU A 40 5.54 -13.42 -4.53
CA LEU A 40 5.83 -12.34 -5.49
C LEU A 40 5.16 -12.59 -6.85
N LYS A 41 5.09 -13.86 -7.27
CA LYS A 41 4.43 -14.24 -8.52
C LYS A 41 2.93 -14.01 -8.47
N GLU A 42 2.32 -14.27 -7.32
CA GLU A 42 0.89 -14.04 -7.09
C GLU A 42 0.57 -12.55 -7.05
N LEU A 43 1.44 -11.76 -6.42
CA LEU A 43 1.36 -10.30 -6.41
C LEU A 43 1.46 -9.73 -7.84
N ASP A 44 2.45 -10.15 -8.62
CA ASP A 44 2.63 -9.69 -10.00
C ASP A 44 1.44 -10.05 -10.89
N GLN A 45 0.86 -11.25 -10.71
CA GLN A 45 -0.36 -11.65 -11.43
C GLN A 45 -1.57 -10.80 -11.04
N CYS A 46 -1.76 -10.55 -9.75
CA CYS A 46 -2.85 -9.70 -9.27
C CYS A 46 -2.72 -8.29 -9.87
N ILE A 47 -1.52 -7.74 -9.87
CA ILE A 47 -1.24 -6.40 -10.39
C ILE A 47 -1.45 -6.31 -11.90
N SER A 48 -1.02 -7.31 -12.65
CA SER A 48 -1.26 -7.39 -14.09
C SER A 48 -2.76 -7.50 -14.42
N SER A 49 -3.54 -8.15 -13.54
CA SER A 49 -4.99 -8.32 -13.71
C SER A 49 -5.81 -7.09 -13.33
N LEU A 50 -5.24 -6.11 -12.63
CA LEU A 50 -5.98 -4.93 -12.21
C LEU A 50 -6.38 -4.07 -13.42
N PRO A 51 -7.64 -3.60 -13.48
CA PRO A 51 -8.06 -2.70 -14.54
C PRO A 51 -7.26 -1.39 -14.48
N ALA A 52 -7.12 -0.73 -15.62
CA ALA A 52 -6.47 0.58 -15.67
C ALA A 52 -7.24 1.58 -14.79
N CYS A 53 -6.60 2.06 -13.71
CA CYS A 53 -7.15 3.08 -12.84
C CYS A 53 -6.67 4.47 -13.28
N TYR A 54 -7.56 5.45 -13.28
CA TYR A 54 -7.23 6.82 -13.65
C TYR A 54 -6.23 7.43 -12.65
N GLY A 55 -5.10 7.92 -13.15
CA GLY A 55 -4.07 8.56 -12.31
C GLY A 55 -3.08 7.60 -11.63
N VAL A 56 -3.10 6.31 -11.96
CA VAL A 56 -2.16 5.30 -11.42
C VAL A 56 -1.46 4.59 -12.57
N HIS A 57 -0.13 4.40 -12.49
CA HIS A 57 0.59 3.65 -13.51
C HIS A 57 0.19 2.17 -13.51
N HIS A 58 -0.05 1.60 -14.70
CA HIS A 58 -0.44 0.20 -14.85
C HIS A 58 0.80 -0.66 -15.13
N PHE A 59 1.09 -1.59 -14.23
CA PHE A 59 2.27 -2.46 -14.28
C PHE A 59 1.96 -3.76 -15.02
N LYS A 60 2.00 -3.73 -16.37
CA LYS A 60 1.66 -4.91 -17.21
C LYS A 60 2.49 -6.17 -16.88
N ASN A 61 3.76 -5.98 -16.52
CA ASN A 61 4.70 -7.06 -16.22
C ASN A 61 4.91 -7.27 -14.70
N GLY A 62 4.02 -6.73 -13.87
CA GLY A 62 4.17 -6.75 -12.42
C GLY A 62 5.22 -5.75 -11.90
N ILE A 63 5.45 -5.77 -10.60
CA ILE A 63 6.40 -4.89 -9.91
C ILE A 63 7.82 -5.45 -9.98
N SER A 64 7.96 -6.77 -10.03
CA SER A 64 9.28 -7.43 -10.06
C SER A 64 10.11 -7.09 -11.31
N ALA A 65 9.45 -6.58 -12.36
CA ALA A 65 10.12 -6.11 -13.57
C ALA A 65 10.77 -4.71 -13.43
N LEU A 66 10.52 -3.99 -12.33
CA LEU A 66 11.10 -2.67 -12.10
C LEU A 66 12.53 -2.79 -11.55
N GLY A 67 13.52 -2.37 -12.34
CA GLY A 67 14.92 -2.36 -11.91
C GLY A 67 15.26 -1.27 -10.89
N GLN A 68 14.53 -0.16 -10.90
CA GLN A 68 14.59 0.88 -9.86
C GLN A 68 13.20 1.45 -9.63
N ILE A 69 12.89 1.74 -8.36
CA ILE A 69 11.57 2.27 -7.97
C ILE A 69 11.70 3.77 -7.61
N GLY A 70 11.22 4.62 -8.52
CA GLY A 70 11.12 6.06 -8.33
C GLY A 70 10.07 6.48 -7.29
N GLY A 71 10.05 7.76 -6.93
CA GLY A 71 9.06 8.30 -5.97
C GLY A 71 7.62 8.24 -6.49
N LYS A 72 7.42 8.48 -7.79
CA LYS A 72 6.11 8.37 -8.45
C LYS A 72 5.63 6.92 -8.52
N GLU A 73 6.54 5.99 -8.84
CA GLU A 73 6.24 4.56 -8.90
C GLU A 73 5.88 4.01 -7.53
N ARG A 74 6.58 4.43 -6.46
CA ARG A 74 6.16 4.15 -5.08
C ARG A 74 4.74 4.63 -4.82
N LYS A 75 4.41 5.85 -5.27
CA LYS A 75 3.05 6.39 -5.11
C LYS A 75 1.99 5.47 -5.70
N ASP A 76 2.24 5.05 -6.93
CA ASP A 76 1.32 4.23 -7.71
C ASP A 76 1.22 2.79 -7.17
N MET A 77 2.36 2.23 -6.73
CA MET A 77 2.41 0.92 -6.10
C MET A 77 1.53 0.83 -4.84
N ALA A 78 1.42 1.86 -4.00
CA ALA A 78 0.58 1.77 -2.78
C ALA A 78 -0.89 1.66 -3.13
N HIS A 79 -1.33 2.46 -4.10
CA HIS A 79 -2.73 2.49 -4.51
C HIS A 79 -3.16 1.11 -5.01
N ILE A 80 -2.26 0.43 -5.71
CA ILE A 80 -2.48 -0.90 -6.28
C ILE A 80 -2.33 -2.00 -5.21
N LEU A 81 -1.34 -1.89 -4.33
CA LEU A 81 -1.06 -2.88 -3.27
C LEU A 81 -2.30 -3.13 -2.38
N ILE A 82 -3.01 -2.07 -2.00
CA ILE A 82 -4.25 -2.19 -1.21
C ILE A 82 -5.28 -3.02 -1.98
N GLY A 83 -5.44 -2.79 -3.28
CA GLY A 83 -6.30 -3.58 -4.16
C GLY A 83 -5.94 -5.07 -4.16
N CYS A 84 -4.64 -5.38 -4.20
CA CYS A 84 -4.15 -6.76 -4.18
C CYS A 84 -4.33 -7.46 -2.82
N LEU A 85 -4.30 -6.70 -1.73
CA LEU A 85 -4.45 -7.24 -0.37
C LEU A 85 -5.90 -7.52 0.02
N ILE A 86 -6.87 -6.86 -0.63
CA ILE A 86 -8.29 -7.09 -0.38
C ILE A 86 -8.63 -8.56 -0.66
N GLY A 87 -9.19 -9.25 0.34
CA GLY A 87 -9.54 -10.67 0.26
C GLY A 87 -8.41 -11.64 0.61
N LYS A 88 -7.16 -11.17 0.76
CA LYS A 88 -6.01 -11.96 1.24
C LYS A 88 -5.80 -11.87 2.74
N ILE A 89 -6.21 -10.75 3.34
CA ILE A 89 -6.24 -10.60 4.79
C ILE A 89 -7.37 -11.50 5.31
N ARG A 90 -7.01 -12.65 5.89
CA ARG A 90 -7.95 -13.49 6.65
C ARG A 90 -8.50 -12.64 7.78
N GLY A 91 -9.72 -12.14 7.61
CA GLY A 91 -10.49 -11.51 8.67
C GLY A 91 -10.57 -12.47 9.84
N LYS A 92 -10.18 -12.00 11.01
CA LYS A 92 -10.38 -12.72 12.26
C LYS A 92 -11.81 -12.52 12.73
#